data_AF-A0A8T2UJC7-F1
#
_entry.id   AF-A0A8T2UJC7-F1
#
_cell.length_a   1.000
_cell.length_b   1.000
_cell.length_c   1.000
_cell.angle_alpha   90.00
_cell.angle_beta   90.00
_cell.angle_gamma   90.00
#
_symmetry.space_group_name_H-M   'P 1'
#
loop_
_entity.id
_entity.type
_entity.pdbx_description
1 polymer ?
#
loop_
_entity_poly.entity_id
_entity_poly.type
_entity_poly.pdbx_seq_one_letter_code
_entity_poly.pdbx_strand_id
1 'polypeptide(L)'
;MCNLASALVEEHAAVNESVLCYPAMFVFGDSLSDTGNGALTGNLLFKRTTNRPYGETVPGQPSGRFSDGLLLVDFLARQIGLPLPKPYLDRSADFRTGVNYAVSGSTAQDVEYLRSMLITPLTKYSLDSQINWHISLRTSKSSQRTPSANGYTNGIYVLEIGGNDYIAALGSLKKYSPAYITEELIPLVIAKIQSSTEALYTIGARNFLYVGITPLGCASSLLAMFPSGVKDNNGCLQDLNLLSYNHGLSLLNLIRQLRSTYKDANFVFFDYYGSYKHIIDNNLSFGKGLVL
;
A
#
# COMPACT_ATOMS: atom_id res chain seq x y z
N MET A 1 -24.48 -2.16 9.32
CA MET A 1 -23.05 -2.39 9.05
C MET A 1 -22.58 -1.29 8.12
N CYS A 2 -21.48 -0.61 8.44
CA CYS A 2 -20.93 0.37 7.51
C CYS A 2 -20.42 -0.36 6.26
N ASN A 3 -20.86 0.12 5.10
CA ASN A 3 -20.42 -0.42 3.83
C ASN A 3 -19.08 0.22 3.48
N LEU A 4 -18.00 -0.57 3.52
CA LEU A 4 -16.65 -0.10 3.24
C LEU A 4 -16.55 0.53 1.85
N ALA A 5 -17.27 0.01 0.86
CA ALA A 5 -17.29 0.59 -0.48
C ALA A 5 -18.04 1.93 -0.51
N SER A 6 -19.14 2.08 0.22
CA SER A 6 -19.88 3.35 0.31
C SER A 6 -19.08 4.43 1.04
N ALA A 7 -18.35 4.06 2.10
CA ALA A 7 -17.48 4.98 2.83
C ALA A 7 -16.35 5.57 1.97
N LEU A 8 -15.97 4.89 0.88
CA LEU A 8 -14.95 5.33 -0.07
C LEU A 8 -15.50 6.25 -1.19
N VAL A 9 -16.83 6.40 -1.31
CA VAL A 9 -17.49 7.09 -2.46
C VAL A 9 -18.26 8.35 -2.03
N GLU A 10 -18.59 8.51 -0.74
CA GLU A 10 -19.35 9.69 -0.27
C GLU A 10 -18.48 10.95 -0.15
N GLU A 11 -18.39 11.73 -1.23
CA GLU A 11 -17.97 13.14 -1.16
C GLU A 11 -19.09 13.99 -0.53
N HIS A 12 -18.74 14.81 0.46
CA HIS A 12 -19.57 15.91 0.98
C HIS A 12 -20.86 15.56 1.75
N ALA A 13 -20.84 14.54 2.63
CA ALA A 13 -21.74 14.61 3.79
C ALA A 13 -21.07 15.49 4.86
N ALA A 14 -21.74 16.58 5.26
CA ALA A 14 -21.35 17.33 6.45
C ALA A 14 -21.07 16.34 7.58
N VAL A 15 -19.96 16.54 8.30
CA VAL A 15 -19.62 15.77 9.50
C VAL A 15 -20.65 16.12 10.59
N ASN A 16 -21.88 15.63 10.44
CA ASN A 16 -22.69 15.25 11.58
C ASN A 16 -21.88 14.23 12.36
N GLU A 17 -22.03 14.19 13.69
CA GLU A 17 -21.43 13.20 14.58
C GLU A 17 -21.83 11.77 14.17
N SER A 18 -21.26 11.28 13.07
CA SER A 18 -21.49 9.98 12.51
C SER A 18 -20.68 9.02 13.35
N VAL A 19 -21.32 7.99 13.85
CA VAL A 19 -20.67 6.80 14.42
C VAL A 19 -19.46 6.46 13.55
N LEU A 20 -18.25 6.60 14.09
CA LEU A 20 -17.01 6.19 13.42
C LEU A 20 -17.18 4.74 12.97
N CYS A 21 -17.38 4.55 11.67
CA CYS A 21 -17.65 3.25 11.07
C CYS A 21 -16.54 2.24 11.32
N TYR A 22 -15.30 2.74 11.39
CA TYR A 22 -14.10 1.98 11.67
C TYR A 22 -13.36 2.63 12.85
N PRO A 23 -13.24 1.95 14.00
CA PRO A 23 -12.57 2.49 15.19
C PRO A 23 -11.05 2.58 15.07
N ALA A 24 -10.46 1.87 14.10
CA ALA A 24 -9.03 1.88 13.85
C ALA A 24 -8.69 1.59 12.39
N MET A 25 -7.51 2.02 11.95
CA MET A 25 -6.96 1.68 10.63
C MET A 25 -5.55 1.08 10.74
N PHE A 26 -5.35 -0.08 10.12
CA PHE A 26 -4.08 -0.78 10.07
C PHE A 26 -3.58 -0.81 8.62
N VAL A 27 -2.45 -0.16 8.37
CA VAL A 27 -1.91 -0.01 7.02
C VAL A 27 -0.69 -0.91 6.84
N PHE A 28 -0.69 -1.71 5.80
CA PHE A 28 0.41 -2.57 5.36
C PHE A 28 0.73 -2.20 3.92
N GLY A 29 2.00 -2.06 3.61
CA GLY A 29 2.38 -1.67 2.26
C GLY A 29 3.79 -1.17 2.11
N ASP A 30 4.01 -0.38 1.06
CA ASP A 30 5.32 0.17 0.76
C ASP A 30 5.38 1.71 0.86
N SER A 31 6.26 2.33 0.09
CA SER A 31 6.45 3.78 0.02
C SER A 31 5.18 4.57 -0.30
N LEU A 32 4.22 4.01 -1.05
CA LEU A 32 2.97 4.71 -1.36
C LEU A 32 2.01 4.79 -0.16
N SER A 33 2.32 4.04 0.90
CA SER A 33 1.57 4.01 2.15
C SER A 33 2.41 4.35 3.39
N ASP A 34 3.74 4.45 3.29
CA ASP A 34 4.66 4.67 4.41
C ASP A 34 4.61 6.11 4.95
N THR A 35 4.16 6.24 6.20
CA THR A 35 4.02 7.53 6.90
C THR A 35 5.23 7.91 7.75
N GLY A 36 6.33 7.16 7.66
CA GLY A 36 7.62 7.50 8.28
C GLY A 36 8.45 6.33 8.80
N ASN A 37 7.98 5.08 8.71
CA ASN A 37 8.77 3.92 9.13
C ASN A 37 10.07 3.81 8.34
N GLY A 38 10.03 4.01 7.01
CA GLY A 38 11.20 3.98 6.14
C GLY A 38 12.32 4.91 6.63
N ALA A 39 11.98 6.16 6.97
CA ALA A 39 12.93 7.11 7.53
C ALA A 39 13.51 6.66 8.89
N LEU A 40 12.69 6.01 9.73
CA LEU A 40 13.07 5.50 11.05
C LEU A 40 13.90 4.21 10.99
N THR A 41 13.94 3.50 9.85
CA THR A 41 14.78 2.29 9.70
C THR A 41 16.29 2.58 9.69
N GLY A 42 16.69 3.83 9.44
CA GLY A 42 18.09 4.21 9.24
C GLY A 42 18.63 3.95 7.83
N ASN A 43 17.82 3.42 6.90
CA ASN A 43 18.20 3.29 5.49
C ASN A 43 18.34 4.68 4.84
N LEU A 44 19.52 4.99 4.29
CA LEU A 44 19.83 6.30 3.69
C LEU A 44 18.90 6.66 2.52
N LEU A 45 18.47 5.67 1.73
CA LEU A 45 17.55 5.90 0.61
C LEU A 45 16.21 6.45 1.10
N PHE A 46 15.72 5.96 2.24
CA PHE A 46 14.42 6.37 2.79
C PHE A 46 14.54 7.57 3.71
N LYS A 47 15.69 7.76 4.39
CA LYS A 47 15.96 8.95 5.20
C LYS A 47 15.87 10.25 4.40
N ARG A 48 15.99 10.20 3.07
CA ARG A 48 15.77 11.39 2.22
C ARG A 48 14.40 12.04 2.42
N THR A 49 13.37 11.31 2.86
CA THR A 49 12.03 11.84 3.17
C THR A 49 11.99 12.75 4.40
N THR A 50 13.11 12.87 5.12
CA THR A 50 13.31 13.87 6.18
C THR A 50 13.94 15.18 5.67
N ASN A 51 14.01 15.37 4.35
CA ASN A 51 14.47 16.60 3.70
C ASN A 51 13.43 17.11 2.71
N ARG A 52 13.54 18.36 2.26
CA ARG A 52 12.72 18.87 1.15
C ARG A 52 13.04 18.11 -0.16
N PRO A 53 12.08 17.94 -1.07
CA PRO A 53 10.73 18.53 -1.09
C PRO A 53 9.66 17.74 -0.33
N TYR A 54 10.02 16.67 0.38
CA TYR A 54 9.03 15.85 1.10
C TYR A 54 8.29 16.66 2.16
N GLY A 55 6.96 16.57 2.19
CA GLY A 55 6.08 17.34 3.08
C GLY A 55 6.00 18.85 2.84
N GLU A 56 6.51 19.38 1.72
CA GLU A 56 6.43 20.81 1.35
C GLU A 56 4.99 21.36 1.29
N THR A 57 4.02 20.62 0.75
CA THR A 57 2.62 21.09 0.68
C THR A 57 1.89 20.84 1.99
N VAL A 58 1.97 19.62 2.53
CA VAL A 58 1.40 19.25 3.83
C VAL A 58 2.37 18.34 4.56
N PRO A 59 2.83 18.69 5.78
CA PRO A 59 2.43 19.82 6.62
C PRO A 59 3.25 21.13 6.45
N GLY A 60 4.02 21.29 5.36
CA GLY A 60 4.94 22.43 5.17
C GLY A 60 6.38 22.15 5.64
N GLN A 61 6.67 20.91 6.03
CA GLN A 61 7.97 20.45 6.51
C GLN A 61 8.14 18.93 6.27
N PRO A 62 9.38 18.41 6.27
CA PRO A 62 9.62 16.99 6.06
C PRO A 62 8.79 16.08 6.97
N SER A 63 8.06 15.17 6.35
CA SER A 63 7.02 14.37 7.01
C SER A 63 7.36 12.87 7.08
N GLY A 64 8.47 12.45 6.48
CA GLY A 64 8.83 11.03 6.37
C GLY A 64 8.11 10.28 5.25
N ARG A 65 7.12 10.89 4.59
CA ARG A 65 6.35 10.32 3.47
C ARG A 65 7.11 10.44 2.16
N PHE A 66 6.90 9.49 1.25
CA PHE A 66 7.38 9.56 -0.13
C PHE A 66 6.51 10.47 -1.02
N SER A 67 6.13 11.64 -0.51
CA SER A 67 5.36 12.67 -1.20
C SER A 67 5.73 14.05 -0.65
N ASP A 68 5.53 15.10 -1.44
CA ASP A 68 5.52 16.48 -0.99
C ASP A 68 4.37 16.78 -0.02
N GLY A 69 3.39 15.88 0.11
CA GLY A 69 2.23 16.05 0.96
C GLY A 69 1.76 14.74 1.61
N LEU A 70 0.44 14.54 1.54
CA LEU A 70 -0.27 13.40 2.08
C LEU A 70 -0.30 12.23 1.10
N LEU A 71 -0.31 11.01 1.64
CA LEU A 71 -0.47 9.78 0.87
C LEU A 71 -1.95 9.38 0.76
N LEU A 72 -2.27 8.44 -0.12
CA LEU A 72 -3.63 7.89 -0.26
C LEU A 72 -4.23 7.46 1.09
N VAL A 73 -3.42 6.81 1.93
CA VAL A 73 -3.84 6.33 3.26
C VAL A 73 -4.12 7.46 4.25
N ASP A 74 -3.52 8.64 4.06
CA ASP A 74 -3.84 9.82 4.89
C ASP A 74 -5.21 10.41 4.51
N PHE A 75 -5.50 10.49 3.21
CA PHE A 75 -6.81 10.90 2.71
C PHE A 75 -7.90 9.92 3.15
N LEU A 76 -7.63 8.62 3.07
CA LEU A 76 -8.53 7.59 3.57
C LEU A 76 -8.82 7.77 5.07
N ALA A 77 -7.79 8.00 5.90
CA ALA A 77 -7.98 8.23 7.33
C ALA A 77 -8.91 9.41 7.60
N ARG A 78 -8.69 10.54 6.91
CA ARG A 78 -9.52 11.74 7.03
C ARG A 78 -10.96 11.47 6.63
N GLN A 79 -11.16 10.77 5.51
CA GLN A 79 -12.48 10.44 4.98
C GLN A 79 -13.31 9.60 5.98
N ILE A 80 -12.65 8.69 6.70
CA ILE A 80 -13.32 7.85 7.72
C ILE A 80 -13.26 8.44 9.13
N GLY A 81 -12.87 9.71 9.29
CA GLY A 81 -12.86 10.44 10.55
C GLY A 81 -11.74 10.05 11.53
N LEU A 82 -10.71 9.34 11.09
CA LEU A 82 -9.57 8.94 11.91
C LEU A 82 -8.40 9.94 11.81
N PRO A 83 -7.56 10.06 12.87
CA PRO A 83 -6.29 10.77 12.78
C PRO A 83 -5.37 10.19 11.71
N LEU A 84 -4.42 10.99 11.22
CA LEU A 84 -3.43 10.51 10.27
C LEU A 84 -2.64 9.32 10.83
N PRO A 85 -2.44 8.24 10.04
CA PRO A 85 -1.77 7.04 10.51
C PRO A 85 -0.37 7.33 11.02
N LYS A 86 -0.01 6.71 12.15
CA LYS A 86 1.31 6.86 12.77
C LYS A 86 2.21 5.66 12.42
N PRO A 87 3.49 5.90 12.10
CA PRO A 87 4.42 4.83 11.78
C PRO A 87 4.70 3.97 13.03
N TYR A 88 4.63 2.65 12.87
CA TYR A 88 4.89 1.66 13.94
C TYR A 88 6.23 1.85 14.67
N LEU A 89 7.28 2.29 13.96
CA LEU A 89 8.60 2.48 14.54
C LEU A 89 8.72 3.74 15.42
N ASP A 90 7.74 4.65 15.39
CA ASP A 90 7.69 5.76 16.34
C ASP A 90 7.23 5.26 17.71
N ARG A 91 8.19 5.13 18.63
CA ARG A 91 7.95 4.63 20.00
C ARG A 91 7.17 5.62 20.88
N SER A 92 7.06 6.87 20.47
CA SER A 92 6.31 7.89 21.19
C SER A 92 4.83 7.92 20.78
N ALA A 93 4.50 7.34 19.63
CA ALA A 93 3.18 7.42 19.04
C ALA A 93 2.08 6.78 19.90
N ASP A 94 0.87 7.29 19.71
CA ASP A 94 -0.37 6.74 20.23
C ASP A 94 -1.07 5.96 19.12
N PHE A 95 -1.25 4.65 19.32
CA PHE A 95 -1.81 3.75 18.33
C PHE A 95 -3.26 3.37 18.60
N ARG A 96 -3.97 4.04 19.52
CA ARG A 96 -5.36 3.69 19.88
C ARG A 96 -6.32 3.65 18.69
N THR A 97 -6.09 4.47 17.66
CA THR A 97 -6.89 4.55 16.44
C THR A 97 -6.26 3.85 15.23
N GLY A 98 -5.25 3.01 15.47
CA GLY A 98 -4.59 2.25 14.41
C GLY A 98 -3.12 2.59 14.22
N VAL A 99 -2.51 1.93 13.25
CA VAL A 99 -1.06 1.88 13.05
C VAL A 99 -0.74 1.76 11.58
N ASN A 100 0.31 2.44 11.15
CA ASN A 100 0.90 2.24 9.85
C ASN A 100 2.16 1.36 9.98
N TYR A 101 2.10 0.15 9.43
CA TYR A 101 3.21 -0.79 9.37
C TYR A 101 3.95 -0.75 8.02
N ALA A 102 3.45 -0.01 7.03
CA ALA A 102 4.09 0.10 5.71
C ALA A 102 5.52 0.63 5.83
N VAL A 103 6.43 0.07 5.02
CA VAL A 103 7.83 0.49 4.96
C VAL A 103 8.22 0.70 3.52
N SER A 104 8.85 1.83 3.24
CA SER A 104 9.34 2.17 1.91
C SER A 104 10.20 1.04 1.32
N GLY A 105 9.93 0.70 0.06
CA GLY A 105 10.61 -0.37 -0.67
C GLY A 105 10.22 -1.80 -0.25
N SER A 106 9.26 -1.98 0.65
CA SER A 106 8.78 -3.31 1.05
C SER A 106 8.26 -4.12 -0.12
N THR A 107 8.65 -5.40 -0.13
CA THR A 107 8.09 -6.41 -1.02
C THR A 107 6.96 -7.15 -0.32
N ALA A 108 6.01 -7.68 -1.08
CA ALA A 108 5.06 -8.66 -0.58
C ALA A 108 5.82 -9.91 -0.15
N GLN A 109 6.65 -10.44 -1.06
CA GLN A 109 7.43 -11.65 -0.82
C GLN A 109 8.51 -11.47 0.23
N ASP A 110 8.86 -12.60 0.83
CA ASP A 110 9.97 -12.69 1.77
C ASP A 110 11.29 -12.30 1.10
N VAL A 111 12.14 -11.59 1.85
CA VAL A 111 13.38 -11.02 1.33
C VAL A 111 14.39 -12.12 1.00
N GLU A 112 14.49 -13.17 1.81
CA GLU A 112 15.41 -14.27 1.55
C GLU A 112 14.92 -15.14 0.40
N TYR A 113 13.60 -15.33 0.28
CA TYR A 113 13.01 -15.98 -0.89
C TYR A 113 13.36 -15.24 -2.19
N LEU A 114 13.19 -13.91 -2.24
CA LEU A 114 13.56 -13.12 -3.42
C LEU A 114 15.08 -13.18 -3.70
N ARG A 115 15.92 -13.13 -2.66
CA ARG A 115 17.38 -13.29 -2.81
C ARG A 115 17.77 -14.64 -3.37
N SER A 116 17.07 -15.72 -3.02
CA SER A 116 17.29 -17.05 -3.61
C SER A 116 17.00 -17.08 -5.11
N MET A 117 16.14 -16.17 -5.60
CA MET A 117 15.89 -15.94 -7.01
C MET A 117 16.92 -14.98 -7.65
N LEU A 118 17.88 -14.43 -6.91
CA LEU A 118 18.76 -13.34 -7.35
C LEU A 118 18.01 -12.02 -7.59
N ILE A 119 16.86 -11.84 -6.95
CA ILE A 119 16.15 -10.57 -6.88
C ILE A 119 16.62 -9.85 -5.61
N THR A 120 16.98 -8.57 -5.71
CA THR A 120 17.49 -7.80 -4.58
C THR A 120 16.48 -6.77 -4.10
N PRO A 121 15.77 -7.01 -2.97
CA PRO A 121 14.85 -6.03 -2.40
C PRO A 121 15.57 -4.79 -1.85
N LEU A 122 14.89 -3.65 -1.86
CA LEU A 122 15.43 -2.36 -1.38
C LEU A 122 15.50 -2.26 0.15
N THR A 123 14.80 -3.15 0.84
CA THR A 123 14.68 -3.15 2.30
C THR A 123 14.60 -4.58 2.82
N LYS A 124 14.94 -4.77 4.10
CA LYS A 124 14.81 -6.07 4.78
C LYS A 124 13.42 -6.31 5.37
N TYR A 125 12.53 -5.32 5.27
CA TYR A 125 11.18 -5.37 5.84
C TYR A 125 10.18 -5.74 4.73
N SER A 126 9.81 -7.01 4.64
CA SER A 126 8.72 -7.50 3.75
C SER A 126 7.35 -7.35 4.42
N LEU A 127 6.27 -7.70 3.70
CA LEU A 127 4.94 -7.84 4.27
C LEU A 127 4.94 -8.73 5.53
N ASP A 128 5.68 -9.84 5.54
CA ASP A 128 5.79 -10.70 6.73
C ASP A 128 6.33 -9.94 7.96
N SER A 129 7.28 -9.03 7.76
CA SER A 129 7.79 -8.19 8.86
C SER A 129 6.68 -7.30 9.44
N GLN A 130 5.85 -6.73 8.57
CA GLN A 130 4.75 -5.84 8.95
C GLN A 130 3.62 -6.60 9.67
N ILE A 131 3.29 -7.80 9.18
CA ILE A 131 2.33 -8.71 9.84
C ILE A 131 2.83 -9.12 11.23
N ASN A 132 4.12 -9.45 11.35
CA ASN A 132 4.73 -9.80 12.64
C ASN A 132 4.72 -8.62 13.62
N TRP A 133 4.92 -7.39 13.15
CA TRP A 133 4.75 -6.19 13.97
C TRP A 133 3.33 -6.01 14.47
N HIS A 134 2.33 -6.25 13.61
CA HIS A 134 0.93 -6.20 14.00
C HIS A 134 0.60 -7.23 15.09
N ILE A 135 1.01 -8.48 14.91
CA ILE A 135 0.81 -9.55 15.90
C ILE A 135 1.50 -9.21 17.22
N SER A 136 2.74 -8.69 17.15
CA SER A 136 3.51 -8.29 18.33
C SER A 136 2.83 -7.15 19.10
N LEU A 137 2.33 -6.14 18.41
CA LEU A 137 1.64 -5.02 19.05
C LEU A 137 0.32 -5.46 19.69
N ARG A 138 -0.42 -6.34 19.01
CA ARG A 138 -1.69 -6.87 19.51
C ARG A 138 -1.55 -7.72 20.76
N THR A 139 -0.46 -8.48 20.87
CA THR A 139 -0.18 -9.36 22.02
C THR A 139 0.59 -8.66 23.14
N SER A 140 1.02 -7.42 22.93
CA SER A 140 1.67 -6.58 23.94
C SER A 140 0.75 -6.30 25.13
N LYS A 141 1.29 -6.45 26.34
CA LYS A 141 0.58 -6.13 27.61
C LYS A 141 0.53 -4.62 27.90
N SER A 142 1.15 -3.78 27.08
CA SER A 142 1.13 -2.31 27.24
C SER A 142 -0.20 -1.74 26.75
N SER A 143 -1.20 -1.66 27.65
CA SER A 143 -2.58 -1.33 27.31
C SER A 143 -2.87 0.16 27.04
N GLN A 144 -1.97 1.08 27.39
CA GLN A 144 -2.31 2.51 27.41
C GLN A 144 -2.24 3.22 26.05
N ARG A 145 -1.61 2.63 25.03
CA ARG A 145 -1.43 3.25 23.69
C ARG A 145 -1.68 2.30 22.53
N THR A 146 -2.40 1.21 22.75
CA THR A 146 -2.71 0.22 21.71
C THR A 146 -4.20 0.26 21.35
N PRO A 147 -4.58 -0.19 20.14
CA PRO A 147 -5.98 -0.35 19.77
C PRO A 147 -6.73 -1.25 20.75
N SER A 148 -8.00 -0.96 20.98
CA SER A 148 -8.88 -1.85 21.75
C SER A 148 -9.16 -3.16 21.00
N ALA A 149 -9.72 -4.16 21.68
CA ALA A 149 -10.18 -5.38 21.02
C ALA A 149 -11.19 -5.07 19.90
N ASN A 150 -12.10 -4.11 20.13
CA ASN A 150 -13.01 -3.61 19.11
C ASN A 150 -12.27 -2.94 17.94
N GLY A 151 -11.19 -2.20 18.24
CA GLY A 151 -10.27 -1.63 17.26
C GLY A 151 -9.70 -2.68 16.30
N TYR A 152 -9.16 -3.77 16.85
CA TYR A 152 -8.61 -4.87 16.04
C TYR A 152 -9.66 -5.62 15.22
N THR A 153 -10.85 -5.88 15.77
CA THR A 153 -11.88 -6.65 15.05
C THR A 153 -12.57 -5.82 13.98
N ASN A 154 -12.99 -4.60 14.34
CA ASN A 154 -13.80 -3.75 13.49
C ASN A 154 -13.00 -2.69 12.74
N GLY A 155 -11.68 -2.64 12.90
CA GLY A 155 -10.81 -1.76 12.12
C GLY A 155 -10.73 -2.15 10.65
N ILE A 156 -10.23 -1.22 9.84
CA ILE A 156 -9.93 -1.43 8.41
C ILE A 156 -8.45 -1.80 8.24
N TYR A 157 -8.20 -2.84 7.45
CA TYR A 157 -6.89 -3.37 7.12
C TYR A 157 -6.59 -3.04 5.66
N VAL A 158 -5.70 -2.07 5.43
CA VAL A 158 -5.34 -1.59 4.10
C VAL A 158 -4.06 -2.31 3.66
N LEU A 159 -4.09 -2.96 2.50
CA LEU A 159 -2.96 -3.67 1.90
C LEU A 159 -2.66 -3.05 0.53
N GLU A 160 -1.52 -2.37 0.44
CA GLU A 160 -1.00 -1.74 -0.78
C GLU A 160 0.44 -2.24 -0.98
N ILE A 161 0.62 -3.37 -1.68
CA ILE A 161 1.90 -4.08 -1.70
C ILE A 161 2.06 -4.91 -2.99
N GLY A 162 3.31 -5.12 -3.42
CA GLY A 162 3.66 -6.02 -4.53
C GLY A 162 4.40 -5.32 -5.68
N GLY A 163 4.26 -4.00 -5.82
CA GLY A 163 4.94 -3.24 -6.88
C GLY A 163 6.46 -3.37 -6.81
N ASN A 164 7.01 -3.33 -5.59
CA ASN A 164 8.45 -3.46 -5.36
C ASN A 164 8.99 -4.86 -5.72
N ASP A 165 8.19 -5.92 -5.64
CA ASP A 165 8.59 -7.28 -6.07
C ASP A 165 8.91 -7.27 -7.58
N TYR A 166 8.05 -6.62 -8.37
CA TYR A 166 8.21 -6.50 -9.83
C TYR A 166 9.32 -5.53 -10.21
N ILE A 167 9.40 -4.37 -9.54
CA ILE A 167 10.47 -3.39 -9.77
C ILE A 167 11.84 -4.00 -9.46
N ALA A 168 11.97 -4.74 -8.36
CA ALA A 168 13.23 -5.41 -8.01
C ALA A 168 13.60 -6.50 -9.04
N ALA A 169 12.62 -7.29 -9.49
CA ALA A 169 12.84 -8.29 -10.54
C ALA A 169 13.32 -7.65 -11.86
N LEU A 170 12.66 -6.58 -12.31
CA LEU A 170 13.04 -5.82 -13.51
C LEU A 170 14.47 -5.24 -13.39
N GLY A 171 14.84 -4.78 -12.20
CA GLY A 171 16.18 -4.26 -11.90
C GLY A 171 17.28 -5.33 -11.81
N SER A 172 16.95 -6.62 -11.79
CA SER A 172 17.90 -7.70 -11.54
C SER A 172 18.64 -8.12 -12.81
N LEU A 173 19.51 -7.23 -13.31
CA LEU A 173 20.39 -7.41 -14.48
C LEU A 173 19.66 -7.93 -15.75
N LYS A 174 18.40 -7.53 -15.95
CA LYS A 174 17.54 -7.99 -17.07
C LYS A 174 17.32 -9.51 -17.11
N LYS A 175 17.54 -10.22 -16.00
CA LYS A 175 17.26 -11.66 -15.87
C LYS A 175 15.77 -11.97 -16.06
N TYR A 176 14.91 -11.05 -15.65
CA TYR A 176 13.46 -11.26 -15.62
C TYR A 176 12.75 -10.38 -16.66
N SER A 177 12.07 -11.04 -17.60
CA SER A 177 11.19 -10.36 -18.55
C SER A 177 9.83 -10.04 -17.91
N PRO A 178 9.08 -9.05 -18.44
CA PRO A 178 7.70 -8.83 -18.02
C PRO A 178 6.80 -10.07 -18.16
N ALA A 179 7.02 -10.89 -19.20
CA ALA A 179 6.32 -12.16 -19.37
C ALA A 179 6.59 -13.13 -18.21
N TYR A 180 7.86 -13.34 -17.84
CA TYR A 180 8.21 -14.16 -16.68
C TYR A 180 7.60 -13.64 -15.39
N ILE A 181 7.67 -12.32 -15.16
CA ILE A 181 7.08 -11.71 -13.96
C ILE A 181 5.58 -12.00 -13.92
N THR A 182 4.89 -11.87 -15.06
CA THR A 182 3.46 -12.16 -15.17
C THR A 182 3.12 -13.61 -14.83
N GLU A 183 3.86 -14.55 -15.42
CA GLU A 183 3.55 -15.98 -15.33
C GLU A 183 3.99 -16.59 -13.99
N GLU A 184 5.12 -16.16 -13.44
CA GLU A 184 5.76 -16.82 -12.30
C GLU A 184 5.69 -15.98 -11.02
N LEU A 185 6.00 -14.67 -11.11
CA LEU A 185 6.14 -13.85 -9.90
C LEU A 185 4.82 -13.25 -9.41
N ILE A 186 3.89 -12.87 -10.29
CA ILE A 186 2.56 -12.38 -9.89
C ILE A 186 1.83 -13.44 -9.03
N PRO A 187 1.72 -14.72 -9.44
CA PRO A 187 1.06 -15.74 -8.62
C PRO A 187 1.69 -15.90 -7.22
N LEU A 188 3.02 -15.85 -7.13
CA LEU A 188 3.73 -15.93 -5.85
C LEU A 188 3.38 -14.73 -4.96
N VAL A 189 3.42 -13.51 -5.49
CA VAL A 189 3.05 -12.29 -4.74
C VAL A 189 1.61 -12.38 -4.23
N ILE A 190 0.67 -12.81 -5.07
CA ILE A 190 -0.74 -12.94 -4.71
C ILE A 190 -0.95 -14.01 -3.64
N ALA A 191 -0.26 -15.14 -3.72
CA ALA A 191 -0.30 -16.18 -2.69
C ALA A 191 0.20 -15.68 -1.33
N LYS A 192 1.21 -14.78 -1.32
CA LYS A 192 1.71 -14.15 -0.10
C LYS A 192 0.73 -13.12 0.49
N ILE A 193 0.05 -12.35 -0.36
CA ILE A 193 -1.03 -11.45 0.08
C ILE A 193 -2.19 -12.27 0.68
N GLN A 194 -2.54 -13.40 0.06
CA GLN A 194 -3.54 -14.32 0.59
C GLN A 194 -3.14 -14.85 1.97
N SER A 195 -1.96 -15.44 2.13
CA SER A 195 -1.55 -16.01 3.42
C SER A 195 -1.44 -14.95 4.52
N SER A 196 -1.00 -13.74 4.18
CA SER A 196 -1.00 -12.59 5.11
C SER A 196 -2.42 -12.18 5.51
N THR A 197 -3.36 -12.17 4.56
CA THR A 197 -4.78 -11.92 4.83
C THR A 197 -5.34 -12.97 5.78
N GLU A 198 -5.08 -14.25 5.52
CA GLU A 198 -5.57 -15.37 6.34
C GLU A 198 -5.01 -15.32 7.76
N ALA A 199 -3.73 -14.93 7.92
CA ALA A 199 -3.12 -14.72 9.23
C ALA A 199 -3.81 -13.58 10.01
N LEU A 200 -4.07 -12.44 9.37
CA LEU A 200 -4.80 -11.32 9.97
C LEU A 200 -6.25 -11.69 10.30
N TYR A 201 -6.92 -12.40 9.41
CA TYR A 201 -8.28 -12.89 9.61
C TYR A 201 -8.36 -13.84 10.81
N THR A 202 -7.40 -14.76 10.92
CA THR A 202 -7.30 -15.74 12.02
C THR A 202 -7.23 -15.06 13.38
N ILE A 203 -6.49 -13.94 13.46
CA ILE A 203 -6.44 -13.18 14.72
C ILE A 203 -7.66 -12.28 14.90
N GLY A 204 -8.51 -12.04 13.92
CA GLY A 204 -9.80 -11.36 14.12
C GLY A 204 -10.06 -10.16 13.20
N ALA A 205 -9.17 -9.86 12.25
CA ALA A 205 -9.44 -8.83 11.25
C ALA A 205 -10.66 -9.22 10.39
N ARG A 206 -11.53 -8.25 10.10
CA ARG A 206 -12.75 -8.49 9.30
C ARG A 206 -12.98 -7.54 8.14
N ASN A 207 -12.24 -6.44 8.02
CA ASN A 207 -12.44 -5.47 6.94
C ASN A 207 -11.13 -5.23 6.21
N PHE A 208 -11.03 -5.72 4.98
CA PHE A 208 -9.83 -5.65 4.16
C PHE A 208 -10.06 -4.75 2.95
N LEU A 209 -9.15 -3.82 2.73
CA LEU A 209 -9.05 -2.98 1.55
C LEU A 209 -7.74 -3.29 0.83
N TYR A 210 -7.85 -3.88 -0.35
CA TYR A 210 -6.71 -4.14 -1.24
C TYR A 210 -6.59 -2.98 -2.22
N VAL A 211 -5.42 -2.39 -2.28
CA VAL A 211 -5.10 -1.30 -3.21
C VAL A 211 -4.33 -1.90 -4.38
N GLY A 212 -4.85 -1.73 -5.60
CA GLY A 212 -4.12 -2.13 -6.81
C GLY A 212 -2.82 -1.36 -6.99
N ILE A 213 -1.95 -1.85 -7.87
CA ILE A 213 -0.67 -1.18 -8.17
C ILE A 213 -0.93 -0.09 -9.22
N THR A 214 -0.32 1.08 -9.04
CA THR A 214 -0.36 2.15 -10.06
C THR A 214 0.26 1.68 -11.39
N PRO A 215 0.01 2.37 -12.52
CA PRO A 215 0.60 2.00 -13.80
C PRO A 215 2.14 2.12 -13.76
N LEU A 216 2.83 0.99 -13.56
CA LEU A 216 4.28 0.97 -13.38
C LEU A 216 5.01 1.56 -14.59
N GLY A 217 4.48 1.36 -15.80
CA GLY A 217 5.06 1.90 -17.02
C GLY A 217 5.06 3.43 -17.10
N CYS A 218 4.26 4.10 -16.27
CA CYS A 218 4.25 5.56 -16.17
C CYS A 218 5.22 6.09 -15.11
N ALA A 219 5.84 5.23 -14.30
CA ALA A 219 6.80 5.69 -13.29
C ALA A 219 8.06 6.22 -13.96
N SER A 220 8.43 7.47 -13.66
CA SER A 220 9.56 8.15 -14.31
C SER A 220 10.90 7.40 -14.12
N SER A 221 11.08 6.71 -12.99
CA SER A 221 12.25 5.85 -12.74
C SER A 221 12.32 4.63 -13.67
N LEU A 222 11.18 4.02 -13.99
CA LEU A 222 11.11 2.88 -14.90
C LEU A 222 11.24 3.33 -16.36
N LEU A 223 10.70 4.50 -16.71
CA LEU A 223 10.94 5.14 -18.01
C LEU A 223 12.43 5.42 -18.25
N ALA A 224 13.14 5.87 -17.23
CA ALA A 224 14.59 6.08 -17.28
C ALA A 224 15.38 4.75 -17.36
N MET A 225 14.90 3.70 -16.69
CA MET A 225 15.54 2.38 -16.71
C MET A 225 15.35 1.64 -18.05
N PHE A 226 14.20 1.85 -18.71
CA PHE A 226 13.83 1.19 -19.97
C PHE A 226 13.52 2.21 -21.08
N PRO A 227 14.48 3.06 -21.48
CA PRO A 227 14.21 4.17 -22.41
C PRO A 227 13.78 3.72 -23.81
N SER A 228 14.17 2.49 -24.20
CA SER A 228 13.85 1.88 -25.50
C SER A 228 12.59 1.00 -25.48
N GLY A 229 11.86 0.92 -24.37
CA GLY A 229 10.64 0.12 -24.30
C GLY A 229 9.49 0.70 -25.13
N VAL A 230 8.55 -0.16 -25.52
CA VAL A 230 7.37 0.24 -26.30
C VAL A 230 6.45 1.09 -25.42
N LYS A 231 6.10 2.28 -25.89
CA LYS A 231 5.28 3.25 -25.17
C LYS A 231 3.84 3.29 -25.68
N ASP A 232 2.87 3.51 -24.80
CA ASP A 232 1.50 3.85 -25.18
C ASP A 232 1.38 5.33 -25.59
N ASN A 233 0.15 5.76 -25.91
CA ASN A 233 -0.13 7.14 -26.34
C ASN A 233 0.17 8.20 -25.26
N ASN A 234 0.26 7.77 -23.99
CA ASN A 234 0.60 8.63 -22.86
C ASN A 234 2.11 8.58 -22.54
N GLY A 235 2.91 7.88 -23.35
CA GLY A 235 4.36 7.76 -23.16
C GLY A 235 4.77 6.71 -22.12
N CYS A 236 3.84 5.92 -21.59
CA CYS A 236 4.10 4.92 -20.57
C CYS A 236 4.50 3.57 -21.19
N LEU A 237 5.38 2.81 -20.51
CA LEU A 237 5.81 1.48 -20.96
C LEU A 237 4.66 0.47 -20.93
N GLN A 238 4.27 -0.05 -22.09
CA GLN A 238 3.11 -0.92 -22.24
C GLN A 238 3.24 -2.21 -21.42
N ASP A 239 4.38 -2.91 -21.56
CA ASP A 239 4.60 -4.19 -20.88
C ASP A 239 4.61 -4.05 -19.35
N LEU A 240 5.10 -2.92 -18.82
CA LEU A 240 5.13 -2.70 -17.37
C LEU A 240 3.76 -2.29 -16.83
N ASN A 241 2.97 -1.54 -17.61
CA ASN A 241 1.56 -1.29 -17.27
C ASN A 241 0.75 -2.59 -17.24
N LEU A 242 1.07 -3.54 -18.12
CA LEU A 242 0.42 -4.85 -18.14
C LEU A 242 0.70 -5.66 -16.85
N LEU A 243 1.88 -5.51 -16.24
CA LEU A 243 2.18 -6.12 -14.93
C LEU A 243 1.22 -5.62 -13.85
N SER A 244 1.04 -4.30 -13.74
CA SER A 244 0.11 -3.69 -12.77
C SER A 244 -1.32 -4.15 -13.00
N TYR A 245 -1.76 -4.18 -14.27
CA TYR A 245 -3.10 -4.62 -14.65
C TYR A 245 -3.34 -6.10 -14.30
N ASN A 246 -2.40 -6.98 -14.66
CA ASN A 246 -2.49 -8.41 -14.36
C ASN A 246 -2.49 -8.68 -12.85
N HIS A 247 -1.68 -7.96 -12.07
CA HIS A 247 -1.74 -8.03 -10.61
C HIS A 247 -3.14 -7.65 -10.08
N GLY A 248 -3.74 -6.57 -10.59
CA GLY A 248 -5.10 -6.17 -10.23
C GLY A 248 -6.15 -7.24 -10.54
N LEU A 249 -6.07 -7.87 -11.71
CA LEU A 249 -6.93 -8.99 -12.08
C LEU A 249 -6.77 -10.19 -11.12
N SER A 250 -5.53 -10.53 -10.78
CA SER A 250 -5.24 -11.62 -9.83
C SER A 250 -5.73 -11.30 -8.42
N LEU A 251 -5.60 -10.05 -7.95
CA LEU A 251 -6.18 -9.60 -6.68
C LEU A 251 -7.71 -9.70 -6.69
N LEU A 252 -8.36 -9.24 -7.75
CA LEU A 252 -9.81 -9.36 -7.88
C LEU A 252 -10.27 -10.83 -7.83
N ASN A 253 -9.51 -11.73 -8.46
CA ASN A 253 -9.79 -13.17 -8.37
C ASN A 253 -9.63 -13.71 -6.95
N LEU A 254 -8.53 -13.37 -6.27
CA LEU A 254 -8.32 -13.71 -4.86
C LEU A 254 -9.48 -13.19 -3.99
N ILE A 255 -9.90 -11.94 -4.18
CA ILE A 255 -10.99 -11.33 -3.41
C ILE A 255 -12.31 -12.09 -3.61
N ARG A 256 -12.61 -12.58 -4.83
CA ARG A 256 -13.78 -13.43 -5.07
C ARG A 256 -13.70 -14.73 -4.26
N GLN A 257 -12.52 -15.36 -4.21
CA GLN A 257 -12.29 -16.57 -3.42
C GLN A 257 -12.44 -16.28 -1.92
N LEU A 258 -11.82 -15.22 -1.41
CA LEU A 258 -11.92 -14.82 0.00
C LEU A 258 -13.37 -14.54 0.42
N ARG A 259 -14.16 -13.82 -0.40
CA ARG A 259 -15.61 -13.60 -0.16
C ARG A 259 -16.41 -14.90 -0.22
N SER A 260 -15.95 -15.89 -1.00
CA SER A 260 -16.60 -17.20 -1.06
C SER A 260 -16.36 -18.02 0.22
N THR A 261 -15.17 -17.89 0.81
CA THR A 261 -14.71 -18.66 1.98
C THR A 261 -15.09 -18.01 3.31
N TYR A 262 -14.88 -16.71 3.46
CA TYR A 262 -15.02 -15.97 4.73
C TYR A 262 -16.25 -15.07 4.69
N LYS A 263 -17.38 -15.59 5.18
CA LYS A 263 -18.70 -14.92 5.09
C LYS A 263 -18.92 -13.81 6.11
N ASP A 264 -18.13 -13.78 7.17
CA ASP A 264 -18.18 -12.79 8.24
C ASP A 264 -17.18 -11.64 8.04
N ALA A 265 -16.47 -11.60 6.90
CA ALA A 265 -15.48 -10.57 6.57
C ALA A 265 -15.80 -9.84 5.26
N ASN A 266 -15.40 -8.57 5.20
CA ASN A 266 -15.47 -7.70 4.05
C ASN A 266 -14.11 -7.63 3.36
N PHE A 267 -14.10 -7.82 2.04
CA PHE A 267 -12.92 -7.70 1.19
C PHE A 267 -13.25 -6.74 0.06
N VAL A 268 -12.55 -5.62 -0.06
CA VAL A 268 -12.81 -4.55 -1.05
C VAL A 268 -11.55 -4.30 -1.86
N PHE A 269 -11.74 -4.07 -3.16
CA PHE A 269 -10.67 -3.69 -4.07
C PHE A 269 -10.77 -2.21 -4.39
N PHE A 270 -9.67 -1.48 -4.30
CA PHE A 270 -9.53 -0.13 -4.82
C PHE A 270 -8.70 -0.18 -6.11
N ASP A 271 -9.34 0.19 -7.22
CA ASP A 271 -8.71 0.21 -8.55
C ASP A 271 -7.79 1.43 -8.71
N TYR A 272 -6.61 1.34 -8.10
CA TYR A 272 -5.63 2.41 -8.17
C TYR A 272 -5.07 2.58 -9.57
N TYR A 273 -4.91 1.49 -10.32
CA TYR A 273 -4.47 1.51 -11.73
C TYR A 273 -5.44 2.32 -12.59
N GLY A 274 -6.73 1.99 -12.54
CA GLY A 274 -7.78 2.66 -13.29
C GLY A 274 -7.95 4.12 -12.88
N SER A 275 -7.92 4.40 -11.58
CA SER A 275 -8.00 5.78 -11.05
C SER A 275 -6.84 6.64 -11.56
N TYR A 276 -5.62 6.10 -11.55
CA TYR A 276 -4.44 6.82 -12.04
C TYR A 276 -4.48 7.03 -13.56
N LYS A 277 -4.86 6.00 -14.33
CA LYS A 277 -5.06 6.11 -15.78
C LYS A 277 -6.11 7.16 -16.13
N HIS A 278 -7.21 7.20 -15.39
CA HIS A 278 -8.25 8.21 -15.58
C HIS A 278 -7.70 9.64 -15.40
N ILE A 279 -6.83 9.86 -14.41
CA ILE A 279 -6.18 11.17 -14.22
C ILE A 279 -5.24 11.50 -15.37
N ILE A 280 -4.44 10.53 -15.86
CA ILE A 280 -3.57 10.75 -17.03
C ILE A 280 -4.39 11.18 -18.24
N ASP A 281 -5.44 10.41 -18.55
CA ASP A 281 -6.27 10.58 -19.73
C ASP A 281 -7.10 11.88 -19.66
N ASN A 282 -7.35 12.40 -18.46
CA ASN A 282 -8.17 13.59 -18.20
C ASN A 282 -7.38 14.69 -17.48
N ASN A 283 -6.06 14.78 -17.67
CA ASN A 283 -5.17 15.62 -16.85
C ASN A 283 -5.62 17.09 -16.76
N LEU A 284 -6.19 17.66 -17.83
CA LEU A 284 -6.67 19.04 -17.87
C LEU A 284 -7.78 19.32 -16.85
N SER A 285 -8.58 18.31 -16.51
CA SER A 285 -9.66 18.39 -15.52
C SER A 285 -9.15 18.37 -14.08
N PHE A 286 -7.93 17.86 -13.86
CA PHE A 286 -7.29 17.75 -12.54
C PHE A 286 -6.21 18.82 -12.29
N GLY A 287 -5.99 19.72 -13.25
CA GLY A 287 -5.09 20.86 -13.14
C GLY A 287 -4.01 20.91 -14.22
N LYS A 288 -3.59 22.12 -14.62
CA LYS A 288 -2.48 22.30 -15.56
C LYS A 288 -1.16 21.93 -14.89
N GLY A 289 -0.41 20.99 -15.47
CA GLY A 289 0.94 20.64 -15.01
C GLY A 289 1.09 19.31 -14.27
N LEU A 290 0.10 18.40 -14.36
CA LEU A 290 0.34 16.97 -14.13
C LEU A 290 1.32 16.45 -15.20
N VAL A 291 2.60 16.69 -14.99
CA VAL A 291 3.69 16.01 -15.69
C VAL A 291 4.01 14.78 -14.85
N LEU A 292 3.62 13.60 -15.34
CA LEU A 292 3.90 12.31 -14.72
C LEU A 292 5.17 11.70 -15.32
#